data_AF-A0A1I7TC65-F1
#
_entry.id   AF-A0A1I7TC65-F1
#
_cell.length_a   1.000
_cell.length_b   1.000
_cell.length_c   1.000
_cell.angle_alpha   90.00
_cell.angle_beta   90.00
_cell.angle_gamma   90.00
#
_symmetry.space_group_name_H-M   'P 1'
#
loop_
_entity.id
_entity.type
_entity.pdbx_description
1 polymer ?
#
loop_
_entity_poly.entity_id
_entity_poly.type
_entity_poly.pdbx_seq_one_letter_code
_entity_poly.pdbx_strand_id
1 'polypeptide(L)'
;MFNFFTIILFALVCLGYSNKSRPRRHFDEEYRINTPACDIVCEAQWKNEFHANFHKIYDTEYFEIPLDTAIVKNRSNLKMFCSSTIQKYTCLRKECKIHRTPWSAEKHICVGHFDNFDRNINCLSHTDKYVQKECSNVCNSIKIEISQAEIDRMAEMEFTRQEKSEFVEQNKHCNFIACHQLCHEYVINKICIDSAVAARSVVKSYYDSYLEREYTALNKDDQDELYSSFCRRVTPGQDENAYTANMTRYNNLTLDRMKNDIRSVFSILD
;
A
#
# COMPACT_ATOMS: atom_id res chain seq x y z
N MET A 1 -13.40 20.18 -60.14
CA MET A 1 -12.01 19.99 -59.71
C MET A 1 -11.88 20.58 -58.31
N PHE A 2 -12.09 19.74 -57.30
CA PHE A 2 -12.02 20.12 -55.89
C PHE A 2 -10.56 20.07 -55.45
N ASN A 3 -10.05 21.20 -54.99
CA ASN A 3 -8.65 21.41 -54.69
C ASN A 3 -8.29 20.65 -53.39
N PHE A 4 -7.46 19.61 -53.51
CA PHE A 4 -6.99 18.76 -52.39
C PHE A 4 -6.30 19.56 -51.26
N PHE A 5 -5.88 20.80 -51.53
CA PHE A 5 -5.17 21.66 -50.58
C PHE A 5 -6.05 22.27 -49.48
N THR A 6 -7.36 22.41 -49.68
CA THR A 6 -8.24 22.99 -48.62
C THR A 6 -8.64 21.98 -47.54
N ILE A 7 -8.59 20.68 -47.82
CA ILE A 7 -8.91 19.63 -46.82
C ILE A 7 -7.72 19.41 -45.87
N ILE A 8 -6.48 19.53 -46.37
CA ILE A 8 -5.27 19.37 -45.55
C ILE A 8 -5.13 20.53 -44.54
N LEU A 9 -5.55 21.75 -44.91
CA LEU A 9 -5.53 22.90 -44.00
C LEU A 9 -6.59 22.82 -42.89
N PHE A 10 -7.73 22.15 -43.12
CA PHE A 10 -8.71 21.92 -42.05
C PHE A 10 -8.33 20.77 -41.11
N ALA A 11 -7.57 19.77 -41.58
CA ALA A 11 -7.04 18.71 -40.73
C ALA A 11 -5.91 19.19 -39.79
N LEU A 12 -5.09 20.16 -40.23
CA LEU A 12 -4.03 20.74 -39.39
C LEU A 12 -4.55 21.73 -38.33
N VAL A 13 -5.71 22.37 -38.56
CA VAL A 13 -6.32 23.27 -37.57
C VAL A 13 -7.12 22.52 -36.49
N CYS A 14 -7.52 21.26 -36.74
CA CYS A 14 -8.18 20.40 -35.75
C CYS A 14 -7.24 19.44 -34.99
N LEU A 15 -5.96 19.29 -35.42
CA LEU A 15 -4.94 18.52 -34.69
C LEU A 15 -4.12 19.36 -33.68
N GLY A 16 -4.37 20.67 -33.59
CA GLY A 16 -3.76 21.56 -32.59
C GLY A 16 -4.51 21.64 -31.25
N TYR A 17 -5.65 20.95 -31.10
CA TYR A 17 -6.54 21.07 -29.95
C TYR A 17 -6.73 19.76 -29.16
N SER A 18 -5.65 19.01 -28.92
CA SER A 18 -5.63 17.94 -27.90
C SER A 18 -4.29 17.89 -27.18
N ASN A 19 -3.94 19.00 -26.53
CA ASN A 19 -3.13 18.98 -25.31
C ASN A 19 -3.66 20.08 -24.41
N LYS A 20 -4.84 19.84 -23.84
CA LYS A 20 -5.30 20.58 -22.67
C LYS A 20 -4.56 20.01 -21.46
N SER A 21 -3.23 20.18 -21.44
CA SER A 21 -2.47 20.24 -20.20
C SER A 21 -3.11 21.35 -19.38
N ARG A 22 -4.02 20.96 -18.48
CA ARG A 22 -4.65 21.91 -17.57
C ARG A 22 -3.53 22.62 -16.81
N PRO A 23 -3.61 23.94 -16.67
CA PRO A 23 -2.58 24.71 -15.99
C PRO A 23 -2.42 24.16 -14.57
N ARG A 24 -1.17 23.87 -14.18
CA ARG A 24 -0.80 23.83 -12.77
C ARG A 24 -1.43 25.07 -12.14
N ARG A 25 -2.21 24.88 -11.08
CA ARG A 25 -2.68 26.01 -10.26
C ARG A 25 -1.43 26.74 -9.77
N HIS A 26 -1.06 27.80 -10.48
CA HIS A 26 -0.19 28.83 -9.95
C HIS A 26 -0.97 29.43 -8.79
N PHE A 27 -0.63 28.98 -7.59
CA PHE A 27 -0.72 29.83 -6.41
C PHE A 27 0.04 31.12 -6.71
N ASP A 28 -0.48 32.23 -6.20
CA ASP A 28 0.05 33.58 -6.36
C ASP A 28 1.57 33.64 -6.50
N GLU A 29 1.99 34.35 -7.55
CA GLU A 29 3.38 34.62 -7.90
C GLU A 29 4.08 35.41 -6.79
N GLU A 30 4.76 34.69 -5.91
CA GLU A 30 6.07 35.12 -5.40
C GLU A 30 6.97 33.88 -5.23
N TYR A 31 7.26 33.24 -6.37
CA TYR A 31 8.09 32.03 -6.45
C TYR A 31 9.56 32.41 -6.22
N ARG A 32 10.01 32.41 -4.96
CA ARG A 32 11.45 32.50 -4.64
C ARG A 32 12.14 31.22 -5.14
N ILE A 33 12.97 31.37 -6.16
CA ILE A 33 13.69 30.30 -6.89
C ILE A 33 14.59 29.41 -5.98
N ASN A 34 14.73 29.73 -4.68
CA ASN A 34 15.61 29.01 -3.73
C ASN A 34 14.93 28.54 -2.44
N THR A 35 13.60 28.56 -2.33
CA THR A 35 12.91 28.04 -1.12
C THR A 35 12.28 26.68 -1.43
N PRO A 36 12.61 25.60 -0.68
CA PRO A 36 11.92 24.32 -0.81
C PRO A 36 10.41 24.49 -0.61
N ALA A 37 9.60 23.70 -1.31
CA ALA A 37 8.16 23.68 -1.08
C ALA A 37 7.86 23.31 0.39
N CYS A 38 6.84 23.94 0.97
CA CYS A 38 6.56 23.84 2.41
C CYS A 38 6.37 22.39 2.89
N ASP A 39 5.67 21.58 2.09
CA ASP A 39 5.46 20.16 2.35
C ASP A 39 6.77 19.38 2.42
N ILE A 40 7.72 19.67 1.53
CA ILE A 40 9.07 19.06 1.54
C ILE A 40 9.79 19.40 2.85
N VAL A 41 9.65 20.61 3.37
CA VAL A 41 10.27 21.02 4.65
C VAL A 41 9.66 20.24 5.83
N CYS A 42 8.33 20.17 5.92
CA CYS A 42 7.65 19.41 6.97
C CYS A 42 8.02 17.91 6.93
N GLU A 43 8.08 17.33 5.73
CA GLU A 43 8.49 15.93 5.53
C GLU A 43 9.95 15.69 5.90
N ALA A 44 10.86 16.57 5.48
CA ALA A 44 12.28 16.44 5.78
C ALA A 44 12.57 16.55 7.29
N GLN A 45 11.92 17.48 7.98
CA GLN A 45 12.03 17.60 9.43
C GLN A 45 11.59 16.30 10.12
N TRP A 46 10.42 15.78 9.74
CA TRP A 46 9.88 14.56 10.31
C TRP A 46 10.79 13.33 10.06
N LYS A 47 11.34 13.20 8.85
CA LYS A 47 12.30 12.14 8.52
C LYS A 47 13.59 12.24 9.35
N ASN A 48 14.08 13.46 9.58
CA ASN A 48 15.25 13.68 10.42
C ASN A 48 14.96 13.30 11.89
N GLU A 49 13.78 13.65 12.42
CA GLU A 49 13.35 13.22 13.75
C GLU A 49 13.19 11.70 13.85
N PHE A 50 12.64 11.06 12.82
CA PHE A 50 12.57 9.60 12.73
C PHE A 50 13.97 8.98 12.80
N HIS A 51 14.92 9.49 12.03
CA HIS A 51 16.30 9.02 12.04
C HIS A 51 16.96 9.21 13.41
N ALA A 52 16.78 10.38 14.04
CA ALA A 52 17.33 10.65 15.36
C ALA A 52 16.77 9.70 16.45
N ASN A 53 15.49 9.36 16.37
CA ASN A 53 14.80 8.56 17.37
C ASN A 53 14.99 7.05 17.20
N PHE A 54 15.08 6.57 15.95
CA PHE A 54 15.10 5.14 15.63
C PHE A 54 16.41 4.65 15.00
N HIS A 55 17.34 5.56 14.70
CA HIS A 55 18.59 5.27 13.99
C HIS A 55 18.36 4.53 12.66
N LYS A 56 17.31 4.93 11.95
CA LYS A 56 16.88 4.37 10.66
C LYS A 56 16.58 5.49 9.67
N ILE A 57 16.92 5.29 8.41
CA ILE A 57 16.54 6.16 7.30
C ILE A 57 15.13 5.75 6.85
N TYR A 58 14.16 6.65 6.99
CA TYR A 58 12.76 6.31 6.68
C TYR A 58 12.58 5.80 5.25
N ASP A 59 13.19 6.45 4.25
CA ASP A 59 12.96 6.10 2.85
C ASP A 59 13.55 4.74 2.42
N THR A 60 14.48 4.18 3.19
CA THR A 60 15.22 2.96 2.80
C THR A 60 15.17 1.84 3.82
N GLU A 61 14.89 2.13 5.09
CA GLU A 61 14.96 1.17 6.20
C GLU A 61 13.65 1.03 6.98
N TYR A 62 12.63 1.86 6.67
CA TYR A 62 11.30 1.68 7.21
C TYR A 62 10.50 0.70 6.36
N PHE A 63 9.90 -0.29 7.02
CA PHE A 63 9.00 -1.23 6.36
C PHE A 63 7.55 -0.89 6.69
N GLU A 64 6.75 -0.63 5.65
CA GLU A 64 5.30 -0.52 5.80
C GLU A 64 4.66 -1.89 6.02
N ILE A 65 5.15 -2.91 5.30
CA ILE A 65 4.76 -4.32 5.42
C ILE A 65 6.02 -5.18 5.44
N PRO A 66 6.29 -5.96 6.51
CA PRO A 66 5.61 -5.96 7.81
C PRO A 66 5.59 -4.60 8.51
N LEU A 67 4.70 -4.45 9.51
CA LEU A 67 4.76 -3.35 10.47
C LEU A 67 6.17 -3.26 11.07
N ASP A 68 6.82 -2.10 10.94
CA ASP A 68 8.20 -1.93 11.39
C ASP A 68 8.37 -2.17 12.90
N THR A 69 9.30 -3.08 13.23
CA THR A 69 9.63 -3.49 14.61
C THR A 69 9.99 -2.33 15.51
N ALA A 70 10.69 -1.33 14.97
CA ALA A 70 11.18 -0.21 15.74
C ALA A 70 10.00 0.58 16.32
N ILE A 71 8.86 0.61 15.63
CA ILE A 71 7.65 1.31 16.06
C ILE A 71 6.85 0.46 17.04
N VAL A 72 6.66 -0.83 16.75
CA VAL A 72 5.83 -1.72 17.58
C VAL A 72 6.57 -2.36 18.76
N LYS A 73 7.86 -2.08 18.93
CA LYS A 73 8.71 -2.67 20.00
C LYS A 73 8.17 -2.48 21.41
N ASN A 74 7.60 -1.31 21.71
CA ASN A 74 7.02 -0.99 23.01
C ASN A 74 6.19 0.30 22.92
N ARG A 75 5.47 0.61 23.99
CA ARG A 75 4.61 1.80 24.10
C ARG A 75 5.37 3.13 23.95
N SER A 76 6.61 3.21 24.46
CA SER A 76 7.43 4.43 24.39
C SER A 76 7.79 4.74 22.94
N ASN A 77 8.24 3.74 22.20
CA ASN A 77 8.59 3.85 20.77
C ASN A 77 7.38 4.30 19.94
N LEU A 78 6.21 3.66 20.14
CA LEU A 78 4.97 4.06 19.46
C LEU A 78 4.61 5.52 19.74
N LYS A 79 4.67 5.95 21.00
CA LYS A 79 4.37 7.35 21.39
C LYS A 79 5.36 8.34 20.78
N MET A 80 6.65 7.99 20.75
CA MET A 80 7.68 8.81 20.15
C MET A 80 7.45 9.00 18.64
N PHE A 81 7.19 7.90 17.92
CA PHE A 81 6.84 7.92 16.50
C PHE A 81 5.57 8.75 16.22
N CYS A 82 4.55 8.59 17.05
CA CYS A 82 3.30 9.32 16.85
C CYS A 82 3.39 10.79 17.25
N SER A 83 4.26 11.15 18.18
CA SER A 83 4.51 12.56 18.50
C SER A 83 5.09 13.31 17.30
N SER A 84 6.16 12.81 16.68
CA SER A 84 6.75 13.43 15.48
C SER A 84 5.77 13.44 14.30
N THR A 85 5.03 12.35 14.11
CA THR A 85 4.02 12.25 13.05
C THR A 85 2.88 13.26 13.22
N ILE A 86 2.41 13.49 14.45
CA ILE A 86 1.40 14.52 14.72
C ILE A 86 1.96 15.93 14.43
N GLN A 87 3.24 16.18 14.72
CA GLN A 87 3.90 17.44 14.39
C GLN A 87 3.98 17.65 12.87
N LYS A 88 4.39 16.62 12.11
CA LYS A 88 4.35 16.61 10.63
C LYS A 88 2.98 17.05 10.10
N TYR A 89 1.90 16.38 10.50
CA TYR A 89 0.57 16.73 9.99
C TYR A 89 0.06 18.09 10.49
N THR A 90 0.54 18.54 11.65
CA THR A 90 0.28 19.90 12.15
C THR A 90 0.97 20.95 11.28
N CYS A 91 2.23 20.73 10.91
CA CYS A 91 3.00 21.56 9.98
C CYS A 91 2.30 21.65 8.62
N LEU A 92 1.98 20.51 8.02
CA LEU A 92 1.26 20.45 6.73
C LEU A 92 -0.05 21.23 6.77
N ARG A 93 -0.82 21.11 7.85
CA ARG A 93 -2.11 21.79 7.99
C ARG A 93 -1.98 23.30 8.26
N LYS A 94 -1.12 23.69 9.20
CA LYS A 94 -1.05 25.08 9.70
C LYS A 94 -0.16 25.96 8.84
N GLU A 95 0.98 25.42 8.42
CA GLU A 95 2.02 26.15 7.69
C GLU A 95 1.77 26.03 6.19
N CYS A 96 1.59 24.80 5.67
CA CYS A 96 1.43 24.57 4.23
C CYS A 96 -0.01 24.68 3.72
N LYS A 97 -0.99 24.86 4.62
CA LYS A 97 -2.44 24.90 4.30
C LYS A 97 -2.96 23.64 3.59
N ILE A 98 -2.29 22.50 3.78
CA ILE A 98 -2.69 21.21 3.24
C ILE A 98 -3.63 20.54 4.24
N HIS A 99 -4.93 20.63 3.98
CA HIS A 99 -5.96 20.08 4.87
C HIS A 99 -6.27 18.60 4.63
N ARG A 100 -6.01 18.11 3.41
CA ARG A 100 -6.24 16.72 3.02
C ARG A 100 -4.93 16.13 2.54
N THR A 101 -4.39 15.21 3.31
CA THR A 101 -3.24 14.40 2.94
C THR A 101 -3.70 13.00 2.51
N PRO A 102 -3.00 12.33 1.58
CA PRO A 102 -3.29 10.95 1.23
C PRO A 102 -3.12 10.02 2.46
N TRP A 103 -3.52 8.76 2.30
CA TRP A 103 -3.20 7.72 3.28
C TRP A 103 -1.68 7.49 3.27
N SER A 104 -1.12 7.25 4.45
CA SER A 104 0.23 6.75 4.65
C SER A 104 0.26 5.92 5.95
N ALA A 105 1.24 5.02 6.08
CA ALA A 105 1.33 4.13 7.24
C ALA A 105 1.39 4.91 8.56
N GLU A 106 2.21 5.96 8.63
CA GLU A 106 2.34 6.81 9.81
C GLU A 106 1.04 7.53 10.15
N LYS A 107 0.29 8.00 9.14
CA LYS A 107 -1.01 8.65 9.36
C LYS A 107 -2.03 7.66 9.93
N HIS A 108 -2.10 6.47 9.35
CA HIS A 108 -3.03 5.44 9.79
C HIS A 108 -2.76 5.09 11.26
N ILE A 109 -1.51 4.80 11.59
CA ILE A 109 -1.10 4.41 12.95
C ILE A 109 -1.35 5.56 13.93
N CYS A 110 -0.87 6.78 13.64
CA CYS A 110 -0.75 7.82 14.65
C CYS A 110 -1.90 8.84 14.68
N VAL A 111 -2.53 9.11 13.55
CA VAL A 111 -3.64 10.07 13.46
C VAL A 111 -4.98 9.34 13.45
N GLY A 112 -5.07 8.22 12.74
CA GLY A 112 -6.31 7.45 12.61
C GLY A 112 -6.58 6.51 13.78
N HIS A 113 -5.56 5.76 14.23
CA HIS A 113 -5.78 4.57 15.06
C HIS A 113 -4.82 4.45 16.24
N PHE A 114 -4.28 5.56 16.75
CA PHE A 114 -3.27 5.54 17.82
C PHE A 114 -3.71 4.72 19.04
N ASP A 115 -4.93 4.95 19.54
CA ASP A 115 -5.46 4.24 20.70
C ASP A 115 -5.57 2.73 20.48
N ASN A 116 -5.86 2.30 19.26
CA ASN A 116 -5.94 0.89 18.92
C ASN A 116 -4.56 0.23 18.96
N PHE A 117 -3.53 0.89 18.41
CA PHE A 117 -2.16 0.42 18.48
C PHE A 117 -1.61 0.46 19.91
N ASP A 118 -1.87 1.53 20.66
CA ASP A 118 -1.38 1.72 22.04
C ASP A 118 -1.95 0.65 22.99
N ARG A 119 -3.23 0.30 22.87
CA ARG A 119 -3.87 -0.75 23.68
C ARG A 119 -3.36 -2.15 23.36
N ASN A 120 -2.93 -2.40 22.12
CA ASN A 120 -2.50 -3.72 21.65
C ASN A 120 -0.97 -3.87 21.54
N ILE A 121 -0.21 -2.83 21.92
CA ILE A 121 1.25 -2.76 21.72
C ILE A 121 2.01 -3.93 22.35
N ASN A 122 1.54 -4.43 23.51
CA ASN A 122 2.17 -5.57 24.17
C ASN A 122 2.06 -6.85 23.34
N CYS A 123 0.90 -7.10 22.74
CA CYS A 123 0.72 -8.24 21.85
C CYS A 123 1.60 -8.08 20.59
N LEU A 124 1.51 -6.91 19.93
CA LEU A 124 2.27 -6.63 18.71
C LEU A 124 3.79 -6.76 18.93
N SER A 125 4.29 -6.32 20.09
CA SER A 125 5.69 -6.47 20.48
C SER A 125 6.10 -7.93 20.70
N HIS A 126 5.23 -8.75 21.31
CA HIS A 126 5.53 -10.16 21.57
C HIS A 126 5.52 -11.02 20.30
N THR A 127 4.69 -10.67 19.32
CA THR A 127 4.60 -11.39 18.05
C THR A 127 5.70 -11.00 17.06
N ASP A 128 6.28 -9.80 17.21
CA ASP A 128 7.22 -9.18 16.26
C ASP A 128 8.35 -10.10 15.76
N LYS A 129 9.02 -10.82 16.68
CA LYS A 129 10.15 -11.71 16.33
C LYS A 129 9.75 -12.83 15.37
N TYR A 130 8.51 -13.30 15.44
CA TYR A 130 7.96 -14.33 14.55
C TYR A 130 7.48 -13.70 13.24
N VAL A 131 6.85 -12.54 13.34
CA VAL A 131 6.27 -11.83 12.20
C VAL A 131 7.37 -11.43 11.22
N GLN A 132 8.42 -10.75 11.68
CA GLN A 132 9.46 -10.25 10.79
C GLN A 132 10.26 -11.34 10.09
N LYS A 133 10.56 -12.41 10.82
CA LYS A 133 11.41 -13.48 10.30
C LYS A 133 10.59 -14.60 9.69
N GLU A 134 9.76 -15.25 10.49
CA GLU A 134 9.08 -16.48 10.08
C GLU A 134 7.94 -16.19 9.11
N CYS A 135 7.13 -15.14 9.30
CA CYS A 135 6.11 -14.78 8.30
C CYS A 135 6.76 -14.32 6.98
N SER A 136 7.79 -13.49 7.03
CA SER A 136 8.52 -13.09 5.82
C SER A 136 9.12 -14.30 5.10
N ASN A 137 9.73 -15.25 5.81
CA ASN A 137 10.30 -16.46 5.22
C ASN A 137 9.24 -17.29 4.52
N VAL A 138 8.11 -17.58 5.20
CA VAL A 138 7.01 -18.32 4.61
C VAL A 138 6.48 -17.60 3.38
N CYS A 139 6.12 -16.33 3.50
CA CYS A 139 5.49 -15.57 2.43
C CYS A 139 6.40 -15.36 1.22
N ASN A 140 7.72 -15.22 1.41
CA ASN A 140 8.68 -15.15 0.31
C ASN A 140 8.90 -16.52 -0.37
N SER A 141 8.66 -17.62 0.34
CA SER A 141 8.79 -18.98 -0.23
C SER A 141 7.59 -19.43 -1.06
N ILE A 142 6.46 -18.72 -0.95
CA ILE A 142 5.24 -19.09 -1.68
C ILE A 142 5.46 -18.83 -3.17
N LYS A 143 5.38 -19.90 -3.96
CA LYS A 143 5.46 -19.79 -5.41
C LYS A 143 4.19 -19.13 -5.94
N ILE A 144 4.31 -17.89 -6.40
CA ILE A 144 3.22 -17.15 -7.04
C ILE A 144 3.22 -17.49 -8.53
N GLU A 145 2.16 -18.17 -8.96
CA GLU A 145 1.92 -18.50 -10.36
C GLU A 145 0.79 -17.60 -10.89
N ILE A 146 0.96 -17.09 -12.10
CA ILE A 146 -0.15 -16.44 -12.81
C ILE A 146 -1.00 -17.52 -13.45
N SER A 147 -2.32 -17.49 -13.23
CA SER A 147 -3.21 -18.48 -13.80
C SER A 147 -3.27 -18.37 -15.33
N GLN A 148 -3.61 -19.46 -16.03
CA GLN A 148 -3.80 -19.40 -17.48
C GLN A 148 -4.90 -18.39 -17.87
N ALA A 149 -5.95 -18.27 -17.06
CA ALA A 149 -7.02 -17.29 -17.28
C ALA A 149 -6.56 -15.83 -17.14
N GLU A 150 -5.54 -15.55 -16.31
CA GLU A 150 -4.88 -14.23 -16.26
C GLU A 150 -3.95 -14.02 -17.45
N ILE A 151 -3.25 -15.06 -17.90
CA ILE A 151 -2.43 -15.00 -19.12
C ILE A 151 -3.31 -14.70 -20.35
N ASP A 152 -4.41 -15.42 -20.49
CA ASP A 152 -5.35 -15.25 -21.61
C ASP A 152 -5.98 -13.86 -21.56
N ARG A 153 -6.39 -13.39 -20.37
CA ARG A 153 -6.92 -12.03 -20.19
C ARG A 153 -5.90 -10.96 -20.58
N MET A 154 -4.66 -11.05 -20.12
CA MET A 154 -3.59 -10.11 -20.51
C MET A 154 -3.33 -10.13 -22.02
N ALA A 155 -3.52 -11.27 -22.68
CA ALA A 155 -3.38 -11.38 -24.14
C ALA A 155 -4.56 -10.74 -24.88
N GLU A 156 -5.79 -10.98 -24.43
CA GLU A 156 -7.01 -10.34 -24.97
C GLU A 156 -6.98 -8.82 -24.85
N MET A 157 -6.35 -8.32 -23.79
CA MET A 157 -6.18 -6.90 -23.51
C MET A 157 -4.97 -6.28 -24.20
N GLU A 158 -4.21 -7.07 -24.95
CA GLU A 158 -3.02 -6.62 -25.68
C GLU A 158 -1.95 -5.96 -24.79
N PHE A 159 -1.78 -6.44 -23.54
CA PHE A 159 -0.79 -5.86 -22.63
C PHE A 159 0.60 -5.82 -23.26
N THR A 160 1.23 -4.65 -23.15
CA THR A 160 2.64 -4.46 -23.46
C THR A 160 3.52 -5.30 -22.53
N ARG A 161 4.79 -5.45 -22.90
CA ARG A 161 5.76 -6.17 -22.04
C ARG A 161 5.91 -5.51 -20.66
N GLN A 162 5.82 -4.18 -20.60
CA GLN A 162 5.92 -3.43 -19.36
C GLN A 162 4.70 -3.69 -18.47
N GLU A 163 3.49 -3.57 -19.01
CA GLU A 163 2.25 -3.83 -18.28
C GLU A 163 2.17 -5.28 -17.75
N LYS A 164 2.64 -6.25 -18.54
CA LYS A 164 2.77 -7.65 -18.06
C LYS A 164 3.71 -7.77 -16.87
N SER A 165 4.83 -7.05 -16.89
CA SER A 165 5.77 -7.04 -15.77
C SER A 165 5.17 -6.39 -14.54
N GLU A 166 4.52 -5.24 -14.70
CA GLU A 166 3.85 -4.51 -13.63
C GLU A 166 2.71 -5.33 -13.01
N PHE A 167 1.90 -6.00 -13.84
CA PHE A 167 0.87 -6.92 -13.39
C PHE A 167 1.43 -8.07 -12.55
N VAL A 168 2.53 -8.70 -13.01
CA VAL A 168 3.16 -9.81 -12.28
C VAL A 168 3.71 -9.35 -10.93
N GLU A 169 4.41 -8.21 -10.89
CA GLU A 169 4.97 -7.68 -9.65
C GLU A 169 3.88 -7.24 -8.67
N GLN A 170 2.83 -6.59 -9.15
CA GLN A 170 1.67 -6.24 -8.34
C GLN A 170 0.98 -7.50 -7.78
N ASN A 171 0.80 -8.54 -8.60
CA ASN A 171 0.21 -9.78 -8.13
C ASN A 171 1.06 -10.44 -7.02
N LYS A 172 2.39 -10.48 -7.19
CA LYS A 172 3.32 -10.96 -6.15
C LYS A 172 3.21 -10.14 -4.87
N HIS A 173 3.15 -8.82 -5.00
CA HIS A 173 3.04 -7.89 -3.88
C HIS A 173 1.75 -8.11 -3.08
N CYS A 174 0.58 -8.20 -3.72
CA CYS A 174 -0.68 -8.52 -3.03
C CYS A 174 -0.66 -9.90 -2.37
N ASN A 175 -0.06 -10.90 -3.02
CA ASN A 175 0.11 -12.23 -2.44
C ASN A 175 0.99 -12.17 -1.18
N PHE A 176 2.09 -11.42 -1.21
CA PHE A 176 2.94 -11.20 -0.05
C PHE A 176 2.17 -10.52 1.09
N ILE A 177 1.46 -9.42 0.81
CA ILE A 177 0.67 -8.69 1.82
C ILE A 177 -0.40 -9.58 2.44
N ALA A 178 -1.17 -10.31 1.62
CA ALA A 178 -2.23 -11.20 2.08
C ALA A 178 -1.68 -12.37 2.91
N CYS A 179 -0.60 -13.01 2.46
CA CYS A 179 0.08 -14.05 3.22
C CYS A 179 0.57 -13.50 4.57
N HIS A 180 1.20 -12.32 4.54
CA HIS A 180 1.80 -11.73 5.72
C HIS A 180 0.74 -11.31 6.75
N GLN A 181 -0.41 -10.80 6.29
CA GLN A 181 -1.58 -10.58 7.12
C GLN A 181 -2.07 -11.87 7.78
N LEU A 182 -2.33 -12.92 6.99
CA LEU A 182 -2.80 -14.22 7.49
C LEU A 182 -1.83 -14.81 8.52
N CYS A 183 -0.54 -14.68 8.25
CA CYS A 183 0.51 -15.17 9.14
C CYS A 183 0.55 -14.39 10.46
N HIS A 184 0.52 -13.06 10.39
CA HIS A 184 0.51 -12.22 11.59
C HIS A 184 -0.75 -12.48 12.44
N GLU A 185 -1.93 -12.60 11.83
CA GLU A 185 -3.16 -12.97 12.53
C GLU A 185 -3.07 -14.35 13.19
N TYR A 186 -2.45 -15.34 12.52
CA TYR A 186 -2.22 -16.67 13.07
C TYR A 186 -1.29 -16.62 14.30
N VAL A 187 -0.16 -15.93 14.19
CA VAL A 187 0.81 -15.76 15.29
C VAL A 187 0.16 -15.06 16.50
N ILE A 188 -0.67 -14.02 16.26
CA ILE A 188 -1.42 -13.34 17.33
C ILE A 188 -2.36 -14.31 18.06
N ASN A 189 -3.09 -15.17 17.33
CA ASN A 189 -3.99 -16.15 17.96
C ASN A 189 -3.23 -17.14 18.86
N LYS A 190 -1.98 -17.44 18.53
CA LYS A 190 -1.14 -18.38 19.31
C LYS A 190 -0.50 -17.75 20.53
N ILE A 191 -0.09 -16.49 20.43
CA ILE A 191 0.73 -15.84 21.47
C ILE A 191 -0.13 -14.98 22.40
N CYS A 192 -1.17 -14.34 21.89
CA CYS A 192 -1.89 -13.28 22.60
C CYS A 192 -3.31 -13.70 23.01
N ILE A 193 -3.48 -14.84 23.69
CA ILE A 193 -4.79 -15.48 23.95
C ILE A 193 -5.89 -14.47 24.38
N ASP A 194 -5.62 -13.64 25.40
CA ASP A 194 -6.62 -12.72 25.97
C ASP A 194 -6.91 -11.48 25.10
N SER A 195 -5.96 -11.08 24.23
CA SER A 195 -6.05 -9.87 23.41
C SER A 195 -6.14 -10.15 21.92
N ALA A 196 -6.23 -11.42 21.52
CA ALA A 196 -6.09 -11.86 20.14
C ALA A 196 -7.11 -11.21 19.21
N VAL A 197 -8.38 -11.09 19.63
CA VAL A 197 -9.45 -10.50 18.83
C VAL A 197 -9.16 -9.02 18.54
N ALA A 198 -8.81 -8.25 19.57
CA ALA A 198 -8.53 -6.82 19.43
C ALA A 198 -7.25 -6.60 18.60
N ALA A 199 -6.16 -7.31 18.92
CA ALA A 199 -4.89 -7.18 18.21
C ALA A 199 -5.00 -7.58 16.73
N ARG A 200 -5.74 -8.66 16.42
CA ARG A 200 -6.04 -9.04 15.02
C ARG A 200 -6.84 -7.97 14.30
N SER A 201 -7.81 -7.35 14.96
CA SER A 201 -8.58 -6.27 14.32
C SER A 201 -7.68 -5.09 13.96
N VAL A 202 -6.68 -4.76 14.78
CA VAL A 202 -5.69 -3.71 14.46
C VAL A 202 -4.86 -4.09 13.25
N VAL A 203 -4.28 -5.30 13.25
CA VAL A 203 -3.47 -5.81 12.13
C VAL A 203 -4.30 -5.85 10.86
N LYS A 204 -5.48 -6.46 10.90
CA LYS A 204 -6.38 -6.53 9.75
C LYS A 204 -6.67 -5.14 9.20
N SER A 205 -7.09 -4.20 10.05
CA SER A 205 -7.42 -2.85 9.60
C SER A 205 -6.25 -2.13 8.94
N TYR A 206 -5.02 -2.35 9.41
CA TYR A 206 -3.82 -1.76 8.83
C TYR A 206 -3.52 -2.32 7.43
N TYR A 207 -3.53 -3.65 7.27
CA TYR A 207 -3.26 -4.31 5.98
C TYR A 207 -4.38 -4.05 4.96
N ASP A 208 -5.64 -4.10 5.41
CA ASP A 208 -6.81 -3.74 4.61
C ASP A 208 -6.68 -2.31 4.05
N SER A 209 -6.29 -1.35 4.88
CA SER A 209 -6.12 0.05 4.45
C SER A 209 -4.92 0.23 3.51
N TYR A 210 -3.86 -0.56 3.71
CA TYR A 210 -2.71 -0.57 2.79
C TYR A 210 -3.14 -1.05 1.41
N LEU A 211 -3.86 -2.18 1.32
CA LEU A 211 -4.36 -2.71 0.05
C LEU A 211 -5.31 -1.73 -0.65
N GLU A 212 -6.18 -1.05 0.10
CA GLU A 212 -7.06 -0.02 -0.45
C GLU A 212 -6.28 1.17 -1.03
N ARG A 213 -5.15 1.56 -0.41
CA ARG A 213 -4.24 2.57 -0.97
C ARG A 213 -3.65 2.09 -2.29
N GLU A 214 -3.07 0.88 -2.32
CA GLU A 214 -2.44 0.33 -3.54
C GLU A 214 -3.44 0.31 -4.69
N TYR A 215 -4.67 -0.15 -4.43
CA TYR A 215 -5.76 -0.12 -5.39
C TYR A 215 -6.09 1.29 -5.88
N THR A 216 -6.30 2.22 -4.95
CA THR A 216 -6.66 3.61 -5.28
C THR A 216 -5.55 4.33 -6.06
N ALA A 217 -4.29 3.95 -5.86
CA ALA A 217 -3.16 4.50 -6.61
C ALA A 217 -3.23 4.11 -8.09
N LEU A 218 -3.59 2.86 -8.38
CA LEU A 218 -3.67 2.33 -9.74
C LEU A 218 -4.94 2.79 -10.49
N ASN A 219 -6.06 2.90 -9.78
CA ASN A 219 -7.32 3.35 -10.37
C ASN A 219 -7.32 4.83 -10.79
N LYS A 220 -6.38 5.64 -10.30
CA LYS A 220 -6.27 7.06 -10.70
C LYS A 220 -5.78 7.26 -12.13
N ASP A 221 -5.20 6.23 -12.72
CA ASP A 221 -4.61 6.27 -14.07
C ASP A 221 -5.50 5.59 -15.13
N ASP A 222 -6.78 5.34 -14.82
CA ASP A 222 -7.70 4.51 -15.64
C ASP A 222 -7.15 3.10 -15.93
N GLN A 223 -6.20 2.63 -15.11
CA GLN A 223 -5.52 1.34 -15.22
C GLN A 223 -6.12 0.27 -14.30
N ASP A 224 -7.42 0.35 -13.98
CA ASP A 224 -8.15 -0.66 -13.23
C ASP A 224 -7.82 -2.08 -13.73
N GLU A 225 -7.65 -2.22 -15.03
CA GLU A 225 -7.43 -3.50 -15.67
C GLU A 225 -6.06 -4.14 -15.37
N LEU A 226 -5.09 -3.36 -14.86
CA LEU A 226 -3.81 -3.87 -14.35
C LEU A 226 -3.93 -4.47 -12.94
N TYR A 227 -5.06 -4.32 -12.26
CA TYR A 227 -5.24 -4.86 -10.91
C TYR A 227 -5.63 -6.35 -10.94
N SER A 228 -4.71 -7.21 -10.48
CA SER A 228 -4.84 -8.66 -10.58
C SER A 228 -6.10 -9.20 -9.90
N SER A 229 -6.57 -10.36 -10.35
CA SER A 229 -7.78 -10.96 -9.78
C SER A 229 -7.60 -11.28 -8.30
N PHE A 230 -6.39 -11.70 -7.91
CA PHE A 230 -6.03 -11.95 -6.53
C PHE A 230 -6.02 -10.65 -5.71
N CYS A 231 -5.38 -9.59 -6.21
CA CYS A 231 -5.35 -8.29 -5.56
C CYS A 231 -6.76 -7.75 -5.29
N ARG A 232 -7.66 -7.83 -6.28
CA ARG A 232 -9.09 -7.49 -6.12
C ARG A 232 -9.74 -8.31 -5.02
N ARG A 233 -9.51 -9.62 -5.01
CA ARG A 233 -10.11 -10.54 -4.04
C ARG A 233 -9.71 -10.25 -2.58
N VAL A 234 -8.48 -9.81 -2.35
CA VAL A 234 -7.95 -9.54 -1.00
C VAL A 234 -8.14 -8.09 -0.57
N THR A 235 -8.48 -7.17 -1.48
CA THR A 235 -8.73 -5.76 -1.17
C THR A 235 -10.18 -5.58 -0.68
N PRO A 236 -10.42 -4.95 0.49
CA PRO A 236 -11.76 -4.71 0.98
C PRO A 236 -12.61 -3.82 0.07
N GLY A 237 -13.91 -4.08 0.04
CA GLY A 237 -14.90 -3.22 -0.62
C GLY A 237 -14.83 -3.21 -2.14
N GLN A 238 -14.02 -4.08 -2.75
CA GLN A 238 -13.94 -4.19 -4.21
C GLN A 238 -14.97 -5.19 -4.74
N ASP A 239 -15.78 -4.72 -5.70
CA ASP A 239 -16.81 -5.55 -6.34
C ASP A 239 -16.18 -6.67 -7.15
N GLU A 240 -16.69 -7.90 -6.96
CA GLU A 240 -16.41 -9.00 -7.87
C GLU A 240 -17.04 -8.67 -9.23
N ASN A 241 -16.21 -8.29 -10.21
CA ASN A 241 -16.62 -8.31 -11.61
C ASN A 241 -16.69 -9.77 -12.11
N ALA A 242 -17.37 -9.99 -13.24
CA ALA A 242 -17.58 -11.33 -13.80
C ALA A 242 -16.28 -12.13 -13.99
N TYR A 243 -15.17 -11.43 -14.29
CA TYR A 243 -13.85 -12.05 -14.42
C TYR A 243 -13.29 -12.51 -13.06
N THR A 244 -13.31 -11.65 -12.04
CA THR A 244 -12.88 -12.01 -10.68
C THR A 244 -13.74 -13.10 -10.06
N ALA A 245 -15.04 -13.12 -10.32
CA ALA A 245 -15.95 -14.18 -9.89
C ALA A 245 -15.56 -15.55 -10.48
N ASN A 246 -15.10 -15.58 -11.74
CA ASN A 246 -14.57 -16.80 -12.36
C ASN A 246 -13.23 -17.23 -11.72
N MET A 247 -12.43 -16.26 -11.27
CA MET A 247 -11.16 -16.49 -10.58
C MET A 247 -11.29 -16.84 -9.10
N THR A 248 -12.48 -16.71 -8.49
CA THR A 248 -12.71 -16.91 -7.05
C THR A 248 -12.21 -18.27 -6.55
N ARG A 249 -12.43 -19.36 -7.31
CA ARG A 249 -11.94 -20.69 -6.93
C ARG A 249 -10.41 -20.73 -6.89
N TYR A 250 -9.74 -20.18 -7.89
CA TYR A 250 -8.28 -20.14 -7.98
C TYR A 250 -7.68 -19.32 -6.83
N ASN A 251 -8.26 -18.15 -6.56
CA ASN A 251 -7.81 -17.26 -5.49
C ASN A 251 -8.01 -17.89 -4.10
N ASN A 252 -9.14 -18.57 -3.87
CA ASN A 252 -9.37 -19.29 -2.63
C ASN A 252 -8.38 -20.45 -2.43
N LEU A 253 -8.06 -21.21 -3.48
CA LEU A 253 -7.03 -22.25 -3.42
C LEU A 253 -5.66 -21.69 -3.05
N THR A 254 -5.31 -20.52 -3.59
CA THR A 254 -4.06 -19.82 -3.26
C THR A 254 -4.04 -19.41 -1.78
N LEU A 255 -5.11 -18.80 -1.27
CA LEU A 255 -5.25 -18.44 0.14
C LEU A 255 -5.19 -19.66 1.08
N ASP A 256 -5.78 -20.79 0.67
CA ASP A 256 -5.76 -22.01 1.48
C ASP A 256 -4.38 -22.68 1.51
N ARG A 257 -3.62 -22.62 0.41
CA ARG A 257 -2.20 -23.00 0.40
C ARG A 257 -1.39 -22.14 1.37
N MET A 258 -1.53 -20.81 1.30
CA MET A 258 -0.88 -19.89 2.24
C MET A 258 -1.14 -20.27 3.69
N LYS A 259 -2.41 -20.52 4.06
CA LYS A 259 -2.78 -20.93 5.42
C LYS A 259 -2.12 -22.25 5.85
N ASN A 260 -2.03 -23.21 4.94
CA ASN A 260 -1.42 -24.51 5.24
C ASN A 260 0.10 -24.38 5.43
N ASP A 261 0.77 -23.62 4.58
CA ASP A 261 2.21 -23.36 4.68
C ASP A 261 2.54 -22.62 5.98
N ILE A 262 1.74 -21.60 6.35
CA ILE A 262 1.84 -20.90 7.63
C ILE A 262 1.69 -21.88 8.80
N ARG A 263 0.62 -22.68 8.83
CA ARG A 263 0.41 -23.68 9.90
C ARG A 263 1.57 -24.67 10.01
N SER A 264 2.11 -25.11 8.89
CA SER A 264 3.25 -26.04 8.87
C SER A 264 4.46 -25.45 9.58
N VAL A 265 4.80 -24.19 9.28
CA VAL A 265 5.97 -23.51 9.89
C VAL A 265 5.76 -23.22 11.37
N PHE A 266 4.54 -22.91 11.78
CA PHE A 266 4.23 -22.61 13.18
C PHE A 266 3.66 -23.80 13.97
N SER A 267 3.82 -25.03 13.49
CA SER A 267 3.38 -26.25 14.19
C SER A 267 4.00 -26.41 15.59
N ILE A 268 5.12 -25.74 15.87
CA ILE A 268 5.77 -25.71 17.20
C ILE A 268 5.00 -24.80 18.20
N LEU A 269 4.12 -23.93 17.70
CA LEU A 269 3.25 -23.06 18.50
C LEU A 269 1.84 -23.67 18.70
N ASP A 270 1.57 -24.85 18.14
CA ASP A 270 0.36 -25.64 18.39
C ASP A 270 0.52 -26.52 19.64
#